data_AF-A0A264Y3Z9-F1
#
_entry.id   AF-A0A264Y3Z9-F1
#
_cell.length_a   1.000
_cell.length_b   1.000
_cell.length_c   1.000
_cell.angle_alpha   90.00
_cell.angle_beta   90.00
_cell.angle_gamma   90.00
#
_symmetry.space_group_name_H-M   'P 1'
#
loop_
_entity.id
_entity.type
_entity.pdbx_description
1 polymer ?
#
loop_
_entity_poly.entity_id
_entity_poly.type
_entity_poly.pdbx_seq_one_letter_code
_entity_poly.pdbx_strand_id
1 'polypeptide(L)'
;MARITPIDVIKGISGKYGNNSNDYFATNSSSNKIHLAKFSNPYKGPATEKQLAQREKFATKQAACTAWLNANRPSEKNGLKGTADYQRVQKLKRAFAFSNINQVIYKYMDDKGNIKLPESTTPTTKPGSGVGGGGGEVDA
;
A
#
# COMPACT_ATOMS: atom_id res chain seq x y z
N MET A 1 -31.63 -16.04 -17.89
CA MET A 1 -31.61 -14.80 -17.08
C MET A 1 -30.20 -14.25 -17.07
N ALA A 2 -30.01 -12.97 -17.41
CA ALA A 2 -28.68 -12.35 -17.39
C ALA A 2 -28.17 -12.25 -15.95
N ARG A 3 -26.97 -12.76 -15.69
CA ARG A 3 -26.32 -12.68 -14.38
C ARG A 3 -25.57 -11.35 -14.30
N ILE A 4 -26.01 -10.49 -13.39
CA ILE A 4 -25.35 -9.21 -13.10
C ILE A 4 -24.30 -9.49 -12.02
N THR A 5 -23.03 -9.25 -12.34
CA THR A 5 -21.95 -9.25 -11.35
C THR A 5 -21.77 -7.82 -10.85
N PRO A 6 -22.01 -7.53 -9.56
CA PRO A 6 -21.72 -6.22 -9.02
C PRO A 6 -20.22 -5.99 -9.03
N ILE A 7 -19.77 -4.91 -9.67
CA ILE A 7 -18.44 -4.34 -9.45
C ILE A 7 -18.61 -3.37 -8.27
N ASP A 8 -17.68 -3.42 -7.33
CA ASP A 8 -17.71 -2.76 -6.01
C ASP A 8 -18.63 -1.53 -5.89
N VAL A 9 -19.38 -1.46 -4.78
CA VAL A 9 -20.06 -0.22 -4.37
C VAL A 9 -19.02 0.89 -4.38
N ILE A 10 -19.35 2.06 -4.95
CA ILE A 10 -18.47 3.22 -5.00
C ILE A 10 -18.30 3.73 -3.57
N LYS A 11 -17.47 3.06 -2.77
CA LYS A 11 -17.13 3.41 -1.41
C LYS A 11 -15.66 3.13 -1.18
N GLY A 12 -14.94 4.10 -0.64
CA GLY A 12 -13.57 3.88 -0.21
C GLY A 12 -13.55 2.95 1.00
N ILE A 13 -12.52 2.10 1.11
CA ILE A 13 -12.30 1.24 2.29
C ILE A 13 -12.24 2.07 3.59
N SER A 14 -11.78 3.31 3.51
CA SER A 14 -11.74 4.26 4.62
C SER A 14 -13.09 4.86 5.02
N GLY A 15 -14.16 4.60 4.25
CA GLY A 15 -15.47 5.24 4.44
C GLY A 15 -15.53 6.74 4.12
N LYS A 16 -14.41 7.38 3.72
CA LYS A 16 -14.39 8.82 3.41
C LYS A 16 -15.12 9.17 2.11
N TYR A 17 -15.03 8.29 1.11
CA TYR A 17 -15.70 8.47 -0.18
C TYR A 17 -16.87 7.50 -0.26
N GLY A 18 -18.03 8.01 -0.68
CA GLY A 18 -19.20 7.17 -0.99
C GLY A 18 -19.81 6.44 0.19
N ASN A 19 -19.62 6.95 1.42
CA ASN A 19 -20.14 6.33 2.65
C ASN A 19 -21.67 6.11 2.63
N ASN A 20 -22.39 6.94 1.87
CA ASN A 20 -23.83 6.87 1.68
C ASN A 20 -24.23 6.51 0.23
N SER A 21 -23.25 6.15 -0.62
CA SER A 21 -23.54 5.74 -2.00
C SER A 21 -24.06 4.31 -1.99
N ASN A 22 -25.21 4.10 -2.61
CA ASN A 22 -25.70 2.77 -2.96
C ASN A 22 -25.44 2.48 -4.44
N ASP A 23 -24.74 3.35 -5.15
CA ASP A 23 -24.56 3.23 -6.58
C ASP A 23 -23.33 2.37 -6.89
N TYR A 24 -23.48 1.43 -7.83
CA TYR A 24 -22.44 0.51 -8.26
C TYR A 24 -22.54 0.25 -9.77
N PHE A 25 -21.42 -0.18 -10.36
CA PHE A 25 -21.40 -0.56 -11.77
C PHE A 25 -21.77 -2.04 -11.92
N ALA A 26 -22.69 -2.32 -12.83
CA ALA A 26 -23.20 -3.64 -13.11
C ALA A 26 -22.89 -4.01 -14.57
N THR A 27 -22.17 -5.10 -14.78
CA THR A 27 -21.94 -5.62 -16.14
C THR A 27 -23.01 -6.63 -16.49
N ASN A 28 -23.67 -6.43 -17.63
CA ASN A 28 -24.55 -7.45 -18.21
C ASN A 28 -23.71 -8.38 -19.10
N SER A 29 -23.49 -9.60 -18.62
CA SER A 29 -22.65 -10.61 -19.29
C SER A 29 -23.12 -11.02 -20.69
N SER A 30 -24.41 -10.88 -21.02
CA SER A 30 -24.92 -11.25 -22.35
C SER A 30 -24.81 -10.11 -23.37
N SER A 31 -24.75 -8.86 -22.93
CA SER A 31 -24.68 -7.69 -23.81
C SER A 31 -23.36 -6.92 -23.73
N ASN A 32 -22.46 -7.30 -22.81
CA ASN A 32 -21.21 -6.60 -22.49
C ASN A 32 -21.38 -5.10 -22.18
N LYS A 33 -22.59 -4.66 -21.79
CA LYS A 33 -22.86 -3.28 -21.40
C LYS A 33 -22.69 -3.10 -19.89
N ILE A 34 -22.16 -1.95 -19.51
CA ILE A 34 -22.05 -1.49 -18.12
C ILE A 34 -23.25 -0.60 -17.81
N HIS A 35 -23.88 -0.84 -16.67
CA HIS A 35 -25.02 -0.09 -16.17
C HIS A 35 -24.68 0.54 -14.82
N LEU A 36 -25.21 1.73 -14.57
CA LEU A 36 -25.27 2.29 -13.22
C LEU A 36 -26.46 1.66 -12.51
N ALA A 37 -26.21 0.97 -11.40
CA ALA A 37 -27.22 0.29 -10.62
C ALA A 37 -27.22 0.82 -9.18
N LYS A 38 -28.39 0.78 -8.54
CA LYS A 38 -28.57 1.21 -7.15
C LYS A 38 -28.85 0.01 -6.27
N PHE A 39 -28.14 -0.09 -5.15
CA PHE A 39 -28.37 -1.09 -4.12
C PHE A 39 -29.63 -0.69 -3.32
N SER A 40 -30.76 -1.32 -3.64
CA SER A 40 -32.06 -0.97 -3.07
C SER A 40 -32.25 -1.49 -1.64
N ASN A 41 -31.61 -2.61 -1.29
CA ASN A 41 -31.74 -3.27 0.00
C ASN A 41 -30.37 -3.38 0.70
N PRO A 42 -29.80 -2.27 1.19
CA PRO A 42 -28.60 -2.32 1.99
C PRO A 42 -28.79 -3.20 3.22
N TYR A 43 -27.78 -4.00 3.57
CA TYR A 43 -27.78 -4.74 4.82
C TYR A 43 -27.87 -3.75 5.98
N LYS A 44 -28.99 -3.78 6.72
CA LYS A 44 -29.27 -2.89 7.86
C LYS A 44 -28.91 -3.50 9.22
N GLY A 45 -28.39 -4.74 9.22
CA GLY A 45 -28.00 -5.40 10.46
C GLY A 45 -26.77 -4.73 11.10
N PRO A 46 -26.56 -4.95 12.41
CA PRO A 46 -25.34 -4.49 13.06
C PRO A 46 -24.11 -5.12 12.39
N ALA A 47 -22.99 -4.42 12.43
CA ALA A 47 -21.74 -4.98 11.92
C ALA A 47 -21.42 -6.29 12.66
N THR A 48 -21.05 -7.32 11.92
CA THR A 48 -20.67 -8.60 12.54
C THR A 48 -19.40 -8.42 13.36
N GLU A 49 -19.17 -9.28 14.37
CA GLU A 49 -17.96 -9.25 15.18
C GLU A 49 -16.68 -9.29 14.32
N LYS A 50 -16.69 -10.09 13.24
CA LYS A 50 -15.58 -10.15 12.28
C LYS A 50 -15.34 -8.81 11.57
N GLN A 51 -16.41 -8.08 11.22
CA GLN A 51 -16.30 -6.76 10.60
C GLN A 51 -15.79 -5.72 11.58
N LEU A 52 -16.27 -5.74 12.83
CA LEU A 52 -15.80 -4.86 13.89
C LEU A 52 -14.31 -5.10 14.18
N ALA A 53 -13.91 -6.36 14.36
CA ALA A 53 -12.51 -6.73 14.57
C ALA A 53 -11.61 -6.31 13.41
N GLN A 54 -12.07 -6.41 12.16
CA GLN A 54 -11.29 -5.95 11.01
C GLN A 54 -11.15 -4.42 10.97
N ARG A 55 -12.21 -3.68 11.31
CA ARG A 55 -12.17 -2.21 11.41
C ARG A 55 -11.20 -1.76 12.49
N GLU A 56 -11.23 -2.40 13.65
CA GLU A 56 -10.32 -2.14 14.75
C GLU A 56 -8.87 -2.43 14.35
N LYS A 57 -8.59 -3.60 13.77
CA LYS A 57 -7.25 -3.94 13.24
C LYS A 57 -6.75 -2.91 12.24
N PHE A 58 -7.59 -2.47 11.31
CA PHE A 58 -7.22 -1.44 10.34
C PHE A 58 -6.93 -0.10 11.00
N ALA A 59 -7.79 0.33 11.93
CA ALA A 59 -7.62 1.59 12.66
C ALA A 59 -6.30 1.58 13.47
N THR A 60 -6.00 0.50 14.17
CA THR A 60 -4.76 0.33 14.94
C THR A 60 -3.53 0.40 14.04
N LYS A 61 -3.51 -0.34 12.91
CA LYS A 61 -2.39 -0.31 11.96
C LYS A 61 -2.21 1.08 11.34
N GLN A 62 -3.30 1.75 10.96
CA GLN A 62 -3.25 3.09 10.41
C GLN A 62 -2.76 4.13 11.43
N ALA A 63 -3.18 4.03 12.69
CA ALA A 63 -2.72 4.90 13.77
C ALA A 63 -1.22 4.71 14.04
N ALA A 64 -0.75 3.46 14.14
CA ALA A 64 0.66 3.15 14.31
C ALA A 64 1.53 3.67 13.16
N CYS A 65 1.08 3.47 11.91
CA CYS A 65 1.77 4.00 10.73
C CYS A 65 1.87 5.52 10.77
N THR A 66 0.78 6.20 11.13
CA THR A 66 0.73 7.67 11.22
C THR A 66 1.63 8.20 12.33
N ALA A 67 1.60 7.57 13.50
CA ALA A 67 2.46 7.93 14.63
C ALA A 67 3.94 7.78 14.28
N TRP A 68 4.32 6.67 13.64
CA TRP A 68 5.70 6.43 13.20
C TRP A 68 6.14 7.47 12.17
N LEU A 69 5.30 7.79 11.18
CA LEU A 69 5.62 8.82 10.19
C LEU A 69 5.82 10.19 10.86
N ASN A 70 4.95 10.58 11.79
CA ASN A 70 5.09 11.85 12.49
C ASN A 70 6.36 11.92 13.34
N ALA A 71 6.74 10.81 13.97
CA ALA A 71 7.97 10.74 14.75
C ALA A 71 9.25 10.80 13.88
N ASN A 72 9.20 10.32 12.63
CA ASN A 72 10.41 10.08 11.82
C ASN A 72 10.56 10.96 10.58
N ARG A 73 9.47 11.49 10.02
CA ARG A 73 9.50 12.28 8.76
C ARG A 73 10.31 13.56 8.90
N PRO A 74 10.80 14.12 7.76
CA PRO A 74 11.42 15.44 7.74
C PRO A 74 10.55 16.48 8.44
N SER A 75 11.15 17.18 9.38
CA SER A 75 10.53 18.20 10.21
C SER A 75 11.63 19.08 10.80
N GLU A 76 11.26 20.18 11.44
CA GLU A 76 12.20 21.02 12.17
C GLU A 76 12.98 20.22 13.22
N LYS A 77 12.33 19.25 13.87
CA LYS A 77 12.95 18.36 14.87
C LYS A 77 13.84 17.29 14.26
N ASN A 78 13.48 16.74 13.10
CA ASN A 78 14.14 15.57 12.51
C ASN A 78 15.11 15.93 11.37
N GLY A 79 15.25 17.22 11.06
CA GLY A 79 16.05 17.72 9.95
C GLY A 79 15.44 17.47 8.56
N LEU A 80 16.10 18.02 7.54
CA LEU A 80 15.62 18.03 6.14
C LEU A 80 15.40 16.64 5.55
N LYS A 81 16.13 15.63 6.04
CA LYS A 81 16.05 14.25 5.54
C LYS A 81 15.26 13.30 6.44
N GLY A 82 14.75 13.79 7.57
CA GLY A 82 14.14 12.95 8.61
C GLY A 82 15.17 12.09 9.34
N THR A 83 14.67 11.22 10.24
CA THR A 83 15.51 10.33 11.04
C THR A 83 16.27 9.30 10.18
N ALA A 84 17.28 8.66 10.76
CA ALA A 84 18.01 7.57 10.09
C ALA A 84 17.07 6.43 9.65
N ASP A 85 16.06 6.12 10.46
CA ASP A 85 15.05 5.13 10.15
C ASP A 85 14.14 5.57 9.00
N TYR A 86 13.75 6.84 8.94
CA TYR A 86 13.02 7.38 7.79
C TYR A 86 13.80 7.20 6.48
N GLN A 87 15.08 7.52 6.50
CA GLN A 87 15.97 7.34 5.35
C GLN A 87 16.14 5.86 4.98
N ARG A 88 16.18 4.96 5.97
CA ARG A 88 16.22 3.51 5.74
C ARG A 88 14.94 3.02 5.07
N VAL A 89 13.78 3.44 5.55
CA VAL A 89 12.48 3.10 4.93
C VAL A 89 12.41 3.63 3.50
N GLN A 90 12.95 4.81 3.22
CA GLN A 90 13.05 5.33 1.84
C GLN A 90 13.93 4.46 0.94
N LYS A 91 15.04 3.91 1.45
CA LYS A 91 15.87 2.95 0.70
C LYS A 91 15.11 1.65 0.45
N LEU A 92 14.44 1.11 1.47
CA LEU A 92 13.63 -0.11 1.36
C LEU A 92 12.45 0.06 0.39
N LYS A 93 11.80 1.23 0.38
CA LYS A 93 10.75 1.56 -0.59
C LYS A 93 11.25 1.36 -2.02
N ARG A 94 12.44 1.89 -2.33
CA ARG A 94 13.06 1.74 -3.66
C ARG A 94 13.47 0.30 -3.92
N ALA A 95 14.08 -0.37 -2.95
CA ALA A 95 14.53 -1.75 -3.08
C ALA A 95 13.38 -2.74 -3.37
N PHE A 96 12.20 -2.51 -2.78
CA PHE A 96 11.00 -3.31 -3.01
C PHE A 96 10.07 -2.77 -4.10
N ALA A 97 10.46 -1.69 -4.79
CA ALA A 97 9.62 -1.01 -5.77
C ALA A 97 8.21 -0.62 -5.24
N PHE A 98 8.10 -0.28 -3.95
CA PHE A 98 6.85 0.15 -3.35
C PHE A 98 6.48 1.57 -3.79
N SER A 99 5.18 1.82 -3.97
CA SER A 99 4.68 3.13 -4.42
C SER A 99 4.82 4.19 -3.33
N ASN A 100 4.69 3.78 -2.06
CA ASN A 100 4.72 4.68 -0.91
C ASN A 100 5.46 4.08 0.29
N ILE A 101 5.88 4.95 1.21
CA ILE A 101 6.60 4.58 2.45
C ILE A 101 5.71 3.72 3.36
N ASN A 102 4.40 3.95 3.38
CA ASN A 102 3.47 3.22 4.23
C ASN A 102 3.46 1.72 3.91
N GLN A 103 3.66 1.33 2.65
CA GLN A 103 3.79 -0.08 2.27
C GLN A 103 4.99 -0.77 2.93
N VAL A 104 6.13 -0.07 3.04
CA VAL A 104 7.29 -0.57 3.78
C VAL A 104 6.95 -0.68 5.27
N ILE A 105 6.33 0.36 5.83
CA ILE A 105 5.94 0.39 7.25
C ILE A 105 5.02 -0.79 7.57
N TYR A 106 3.98 -1.02 6.76
CA TYR A 106 3.05 -2.14 6.93
C TYR A 106 3.70 -3.51 6.74
N LYS A 107 4.68 -3.63 5.83
CA LYS A 107 5.44 -4.89 5.65
C LYS A 107 6.19 -5.29 6.93
N TYR A 108 6.68 -4.31 7.68
CA TYR A 108 7.47 -4.52 8.89
C TYR A 108 6.71 -4.23 10.20
N MET A 109 5.39 -4.05 10.10
CA MET A 109 4.51 -3.82 11.24
C MET A 109 3.93 -5.16 11.72
N ASP A 110 4.09 -5.46 13.00
CA ASP A 110 3.44 -6.61 13.62
C ASP A 110 1.94 -6.35 13.88
N ASP A 111 1.20 -7.36 14.31
CA ASP A 111 -0.24 -7.21 14.59
C ASP A 111 -0.55 -6.32 15.81
N LYS A 112 0.45 -6.01 16.63
CA LYS A 112 0.35 -5.07 17.75
C LYS A 112 0.72 -3.63 17.36
N GLY A 113 1.10 -3.39 16.10
CA GLY A 113 1.47 -2.08 15.58
C GLY A 113 2.94 -1.69 15.79
N ASN A 114 3.79 -2.59 16.29
CA ASN A 114 5.22 -2.31 16.42
C ASN A 114 5.92 -2.49 15.08
N ILE A 115 6.81 -1.54 14.74
CA ILE A 115 7.51 -1.53 13.45
C ILE A 115 8.95 -2.00 13.68
N LYS A 116 9.34 -3.12 13.08
CA LYS A 116 10.68 -3.72 13.19
C LYS A 116 11.39 -3.67 11.85
N LEU A 117 12.17 -2.62 11.64
CA LEU A 117 12.97 -2.48 10.42
C LEU A 117 14.17 -3.44 10.47
N PRO A 118 14.58 -4.01 9.32
CA PRO A 118 15.82 -4.77 9.26
C PRO A 118 16.99 -3.87 9.66
N GLU A 119 17.95 -4.43 10.39
CA GLU A 119 19.23 -3.75 10.60
C GLU A 119 19.90 -3.51 9.26
N SER A 120 20.65 -2.40 9.15
CA SER A 120 21.41 -2.11 7.94
C SER A 120 22.60 -3.06 7.85
N THR A 121 22.37 -4.32 7.51
CA THR A 121 23.42 -5.17 6.98
C THR A 121 23.74 -4.64 5.59
N THR A 122 24.80 -3.82 5.50
CA THR A 122 25.57 -3.80 4.25
C THR A 122 26.33 -5.12 4.21
N PRO A 123 25.97 -6.01 3.28
CA PRO A 123 26.94 -6.51 2.28
C PRO A 123 26.21 -6.64 0.91
N THR A 124 26.81 -6.69 -0.28
CA THR A 124 28.08 -7.22 -0.75
C THR A 124 28.33 -6.55 -2.11
N THR A 125 29.60 -6.44 -2.48
CA THR A 125 30.14 -6.14 -3.81
C THR A 125 29.19 -6.50 -4.97
N LYS A 126 29.02 -5.58 -5.92
CA LYS A 126 28.48 -5.86 -7.26
C LYS A 126 29.10 -7.16 -7.78
N PRO A 127 28.33 -8.14 -8.28
CA PRO A 127 28.90 -9.13 -9.18
C PRO A 127 29.44 -8.37 -10.38
N GLY A 128 30.72 -8.54 -10.67
CA GLY A 128 31.34 -7.92 -11.83
C GLY A 128 30.59 -8.32 -13.08
N SER A 129 30.16 -7.35 -13.88
CA SER A 129 29.94 -7.58 -15.30
C SER A 129 31.31 -7.85 -15.91
N GLY A 130 31.68 -9.13 -15.96
CA GLY A 130 32.59 -9.60 -16.98
C GLY A 130 31.92 -9.42 -18.32
N VAL A 131 32.41 -8.48 -19.12
CA VAL A 131 32.30 -8.52 -20.57
C VAL A 131 33.73 -8.58 -21.07
N GLY A 132 34.13 -9.79 -21.44
CA GLY A 132 35.32 -10.04 -22.25
C GLY A 132 35.02 -9.77 -23.73
N GLY A 133 36.09 -9.44 -24.46
CA GLY A 133 36.14 -9.19 -25.90
C GLY A 133 36.55 -7.73 -26.16
N GLY A 134 37.74 -7.38 -26.63
CA GLY A 134 38.77 -8.12 -27.34
C GLY A 134 39.09 -7.36 -28.64
N GLY A 135 40.31 -6.80 -28.72
CA GLY A 135 41.00 -6.47 -29.97
C GLY A 135 41.01 -4.99 -30.40
N GLY A 136 42.21 -4.48 -30.70
CA GLY A 136 42.39 -3.31 -31.59
C GLY A 136 43.49 -2.33 -31.19
N GLU A 137 44.74 -2.76 -31.25
CA GLU A 137 45.93 -1.91 -31.40
C GLU A 137 45.82 -1.01 -32.65
N VAL A 138 46.15 0.28 -32.54
CA VAL A 138 46.88 1.06 -33.56
C VAL A 138 47.49 2.31 -32.93
N ASP A 139 48.82 2.36 -32.96
CA ASP A 139 49.66 3.56 -32.81
C ASP A 139 49.46 4.53 -33.99
N ALA A 140 49.49 5.83 -33.70
CA ALA A 140 50.02 6.89 -34.56
C ALA A 140 50.30 8.16 -33.72
#